data_AF-A0AAW8F486-F1
#
_entry.id   AF-A0AAW8F486-F1
#
_cell.length_a   1.000
_cell.length_b   1.000
_cell.length_c   1.000
_cell.angle_alpha   90.00
_cell.angle_beta   90.00
_cell.angle_gamma   90.00
#
_symmetry.space_group_name_H-M   'P 1'
#
loop_
_entity.id
_entity.type
_entity.pdbx_description
1 polymer ?
#
loop_
_entity_poly.entity_id
_entity_poly.type
_entity_poly.pdbx_seq_one_letter_code
_entity_poly.pdbx_strand_id
1 'polypeptide(L)'
;MNAARPKSEWARIVQLLADSGGVYDPDADAAVQDELAADAERERERQLEDERRRQEEEAEAARRAALAPDVLRHALLRTLARTGLLDGLSQDERAAVDRLPDSDPAAALAVNALLVRAHEAGSGPRPGAAS
;
A
#
# COMPACT_ATOMS: atom_id res chain seq x y z
N MET A 1 22.58 -3.34 -60.17
CA MET A 1 22.10 -2.85 -58.86
C MET A 1 21.59 -1.43 -59.06
N ASN A 2 20.29 -1.18 -58.92
CA ASN A 2 19.73 0.18 -58.96
C ASN A 2 18.69 0.28 -57.84
N ALA A 3 19.13 0.80 -56.69
CA ALA A 3 18.36 0.91 -55.45
C ALA A 3 17.45 2.16 -55.48
N ALA A 4 16.46 2.14 -56.37
CA ALA A 4 15.48 3.22 -56.51
C ALA A 4 14.05 2.72 -56.25
N ARG A 5 13.79 2.00 -55.14
CA ARG A 5 12.44 1.53 -54.79
C ARG A 5 12.15 1.39 -53.27
N PRO A 6 12.22 2.47 -52.48
CA PRO A 6 11.40 2.52 -51.27
C PRO A 6 10.30 3.59 -51.36
N LYS A 7 10.59 4.77 -51.95
CA LYS A 7 9.65 5.90 -51.96
C LYS A 7 8.40 5.67 -52.81
N SER A 8 8.52 4.97 -53.93
CA SER A 8 7.38 4.71 -54.84
C SER A 8 6.41 3.66 -54.31
N GLU A 9 6.90 2.73 -53.48
CA GLU A 9 6.08 1.72 -52.82
C GLU A 9 5.29 2.34 -51.66
N TRP A 10 5.93 3.18 -50.85
CA TRP A 10 5.25 3.98 -49.83
C TRP A 10 4.17 4.89 -50.42
N ALA A 11 4.44 5.56 -51.55
CA ALA A 11 3.44 6.38 -52.24
C ALA A 11 2.22 5.56 -52.70
N ARG A 12 2.44 4.33 -53.17
CA ARG A 12 1.35 3.42 -53.57
C ARG A 12 0.52 2.94 -52.37
N ILE A 13 1.16 2.63 -51.24
CA ILE A 13 0.48 2.20 -50.02
C ILE A 13 -0.38 3.34 -49.45
N VAL A 14 0.14 4.57 -49.41
CA VAL A 14 -0.60 5.76 -48.97
C VAL A 14 -1.79 6.03 -49.89
N GLN A 15 -1.60 5.94 -51.21
CA GLN A 15 -2.71 6.10 -52.17
C GLN A 15 -3.78 5.03 -51.97
N LEU A 16 -3.38 3.77 -51.77
CA LEU A 16 -4.32 2.68 -51.53
C LEU A 16 -5.13 2.90 -50.25
N LEU A 17 -4.48 3.36 -49.17
CA LEU A 17 -5.15 3.68 -47.91
C LEU A 17 -6.07 4.90 -48.03
N ALA A 18 -5.70 5.90 -48.84
CA ALA A 18 -6.55 7.05 -49.12
C ALA A 18 -7.79 6.67 -49.95
N ASP A 19 -7.63 5.75 -50.91
CA ASP A 19 -8.70 5.29 -51.80
C ASP A 19 -9.63 4.26 -51.14
N SER A 20 -9.13 3.52 -50.14
CA SER A 20 -9.90 2.52 -49.37
C SER A 20 -10.37 3.02 -48.00
N GLY A 21 -9.89 4.17 -47.56
CA GLY A 21 -10.21 4.77 -46.27
C GLY A 21 -11.60 5.37 -46.22
N GLY A 22 -12.62 4.52 -46.01
CA GLY A 22 -13.89 4.98 -45.47
C GLY A 22 -13.67 5.63 -44.09
N VAL A 23 -14.61 6.47 -43.65
CA VAL A 23 -14.58 7.01 -42.29
C VAL A 23 -14.65 5.82 -41.32
N TYR A 24 -13.55 5.53 -40.64
CA TYR A 24 -13.53 4.54 -39.58
C TYR A 24 -14.38 5.06 -38.43
N ASP A 25 -15.38 4.28 -38.04
CA ASP A 25 -16.24 4.57 -36.90
C ASP A 25 -15.87 3.63 -35.74
N PRO A 26 -15.07 4.10 -34.75
CA PRO A 26 -14.69 3.29 -33.60
C PRO A 26 -15.88 2.95 -32.69
N ASP A 27 -17.00 3.68 -32.80
CA ASP A 27 -18.21 3.40 -32.01
C ASP A 27 -18.98 2.21 -32.57
N ALA A 28 -18.78 1.88 -33.85
CA ALA A 28 -19.36 0.72 -34.51
C ALA A 28 -18.44 -0.53 -34.47
N ASP A 29 -17.20 -0.39 -34.01
CA ASP A 29 -16.22 -1.48 -33.95
C ASP A 29 -16.34 -2.26 -32.64
N ALA A 30 -16.91 -3.46 -32.72
CA ALA A 30 -17.12 -4.33 -31.56
C ALA A 30 -15.83 -4.66 -30.80
N ALA A 31 -14.69 -4.79 -31.48
CA ALA A 31 -13.42 -5.09 -30.81
C ALA A 31 -12.95 -3.91 -29.96
N VAL A 32 -13.11 -2.69 -30.46
CA VAL A 32 -12.81 -1.46 -29.71
C VAL A 32 -13.79 -1.29 -28.54
N GLN A 33 -15.07 -1.54 -28.75
CA GLN A 33 -16.06 -1.43 -27.67
C GLN A 33 -15.85 -2.47 -26.56
N ASP A 34 -15.49 -3.72 -26.92
CA ASP A 34 -15.17 -4.75 -25.94
C ASP A 34 -13.91 -4.40 -25.13
N GLU A 35 -12.88 -3.85 -25.76
CA GLU A 35 -11.67 -3.38 -25.09
C GLU A 35 -11.99 -2.23 -24.11
N LEU A 36 -12.79 -1.25 -24.56
CA LEU A 36 -13.24 -0.14 -23.71
C LEU A 36 -14.11 -0.61 -22.55
N ALA A 37 -14.97 -1.61 -22.76
CA ALA A 37 -15.77 -2.21 -21.70
C ALA A 37 -14.89 -2.92 -20.67
N ALA A 38 -13.87 -3.67 -21.12
CA ALA A 38 -12.92 -4.34 -20.25
C ALA A 38 -12.01 -3.37 -19.48
N ASP A 39 -11.64 -2.24 -20.08
CA ASP A 39 -10.93 -1.15 -19.40
C ASP A 39 -11.83 -0.49 -18.33
N ALA A 40 -13.09 -0.22 -18.67
CA ALA A 40 -14.05 0.37 -17.75
C ALA A 40 -14.33 -0.54 -16.55
N GLU A 41 -14.38 -1.86 -16.74
CA GLU A 41 -14.52 -2.83 -15.65
C GLU A 41 -13.29 -2.83 -14.74
N ARG A 42 -12.08 -2.90 -15.31
CA ARG A 42 -10.82 -2.83 -14.54
C ARG A 42 -10.71 -1.55 -13.73
N GLU A 43 -11.15 -0.43 -14.28
CA GLU A 43 -11.13 0.86 -13.57
C GLU A 43 -12.12 0.87 -12.39
N ARG A 44 -13.31 0.28 -12.56
CA ARG A 44 -14.29 0.13 -11.45
C ARG A 44 -13.75 -0.76 -10.34
N GLU A 45 -13.10 -1.87 -10.69
CA GLU A 45 -12.49 -2.77 -9.70
C GLU A 45 -11.42 -2.04 -8.87
N ARG A 46 -10.55 -1.27 -9.53
CA ARG A 46 -9.53 -0.46 -8.84
C ARG A 46 -10.15 0.56 -7.88
N GLN A 47 -11.21 1.23 -8.32
CA GLN A 47 -11.91 2.21 -7.48
C GLN A 47 -12.53 1.55 -6.24
N LEU A 48 -13.14 0.38 -6.39
CA LEU A 48 -13.69 -0.38 -5.26
C LEU A 48 -12.60 -0.85 -4.29
N GLU A 49 -11.44 -1.28 -4.81
CA GLU A 49 -10.31 -1.67 -3.96
C GLU A 49 -9.72 -0.48 -3.19
N ASP A 50 -9.58 0.66 -3.85
CA ASP A 50 -9.09 1.89 -3.22
C ASP A 50 -10.07 2.41 -2.17
N GLU A 51 -11.37 2.35 -2.45
CA GLU A 51 -12.40 2.72 -1.47
C GLU A 51 -12.39 1.77 -0.27
N ARG A 52 -12.30 0.46 -0.52
CA ARG A 52 -12.17 -0.54 0.56
C ARG A 52 -10.92 -0.28 1.41
N ARG A 53 -9.78 0.01 0.78
CA ARG A 53 -8.53 0.32 1.50
C ARG A 53 -8.71 1.56 2.37
N ARG A 54 -9.32 2.63 1.85
CA ARG A 54 -9.60 3.84 2.64
C ARG A 54 -10.52 3.56 3.82
N GLN A 55 -11.57 2.77 3.62
CA GLN A 55 -12.47 2.38 4.71
C GLN A 55 -11.78 1.54 5.77
N GLU A 56 -10.88 0.64 5.38
CA GLU A 56 -10.08 -0.16 6.32
C GLU A 56 -9.11 0.72 7.12
N GLU A 57 -8.42 1.65 6.46
CA GLU A 57 -7.52 2.62 7.12
C GLU A 57 -8.29 3.52 8.10
N GLU A 58 -9.47 4.00 7.71
CA GLU A 58 -10.33 4.82 8.56
C GLU A 58 -10.89 4.02 9.74
N ALA A 59 -11.33 2.78 9.51
CA ALA A 59 -11.79 1.89 10.57
C ALA A 59 -10.66 1.54 11.54
N GLU A 60 -9.44 1.35 11.05
CA GLU A 60 -8.27 1.14 11.89
C GLU A 60 -7.93 2.40 12.70
N ALA A 61 -7.96 3.58 12.07
CA ALA A 61 -7.77 4.85 12.76
C ALA A 61 -8.83 5.07 13.85
N ALA A 62 -10.10 4.76 13.57
CA ALA A 62 -11.19 4.84 14.53
C ALA A 62 -11.00 3.84 15.69
N ARG A 63 -10.57 2.60 15.41
CA ARG A 63 -10.22 1.62 16.44
C ARG A 63 -9.07 2.10 17.31
N ARG A 64 -8.04 2.71 16.71
CA ARG A 64 -6.93 3.32 17.45
C ARG A 64 -7.40 4.49 18.31
N ALA A 65 -8.28 5.34 17.81
CA ALA A 65 -8.87 6.46 18.55
C ALA A 65 -9.79 5.98 19.69
N ALA A 66 -10.43 4.82 19.53
CA ALA A 66 -11.30 4.22 20.54
C ALA A 66 -10.54 3.47 21.65
N LEU A 67 -9.22 3.26 21.53
CA LEU A 67 -8.43 2.68 22.61
C LEU A 67 -8.34 3.66 23.77
N ALA A 68 -8.94 3.26 24.91
CA ALA A 68 -8.82 4.03 26.13
C ALA A 68 -7.33 4.19 26.54
N PRO A 69 -6.88 5.38 26.95
CA PRO A 69 -5.50 5.63 27.36
C PRO A 69 -4.98 4.62 28.39
N ASP A 70 -5.83 4.13 29.30
CA ASP A 70 -5.46 3.13 30.31
C ASP A 70 -5.12 1.75 29.70
N VAL A 71 -5.84 1.34 28.66
CA VAL A 71 -5.56 0.08 27.95
C VAL A 71 -4.22 0.19 27.24
N LEU A 72 -3.96 1.34 26.62
CA LEU A 72 -2.71 1.61 25.92
C LEU A 72 -1.52 1.71 26.88
N ARG A 73 -1.70 2.39 28.02
CA ARG A 73 -0.74 2.45 29.12
C ARG A 73 -0.38 1.06 29.61
N HIS A 74 -1.38 0.23 29.89
CA HIS A 74 -1.17 -1.13 30.35
C HIS A 74 -0.41 -1.98 29.32
N ALA A 75 -0.78 -1.89 28.04
CA ALA A 75 -0.09 -2.59 26.96
C ALA A 75 1.38 -2.17 26.85
N LEU A 76 1.65 -0.86 26.89
CA LEU A 76 3.01 -0.31 26.81
C LEU A 76 3.88 -0.78 27.99
N LEU A 77 3.37 -0.66 29.23
CA LEU A 77 4.08 -1.13 30.42
C LEU A 77 4.35 -2.63 30.39
N ARG A 78 3.38 -3.43 29.91
CA ARG A 78 3.54 -4.88 29.73
C ARG A 78 4.63 -5.21 28.71
N THR A 79 4.69 -4.50 27.59
CA THR A 79 5.73 -4.69 26.58
C THR A 79 7.10 -4.31 27.12
N LEU A 80 7.22 -3.17 27.81
CA LEU A 80 8.48 -2.76 28.45
C LEU A 80 8.96 -3.76 29.50
N ALA A 81 8.04 -4.34 30.28
CA ALA A 81 8.38 -5.40 31.23
C ALA A 81 8.90 -6.65 30.50
N ARG A 82 8.22 -7.05 29.42
CA ARG A 82 8.59 -8.22 28.61
C ARG A 82 9.95 -8.07 27.94
N THR A 83 10.31 -6.86 27.51
CA THR A 83 11.62 -6.57 26.91
C THR A 83 12.72 -6.31 27.94
N GLY A 84 12.40 -6.29 29.24
CA GLY A 84 13.35 -6.01 30.32
C GLY A 84 13.78 -4.53 30.41
N LEU A 85 13.14 -3.64 29.66
CA LEU A 85 13.47 -2.21 29.64
C LEU A 85 12.83 -1.45 30.82
N LEU A 86 11.75 -1.98 31.40
CA LEU A 86 10.98 -1.28 32.43
C LEU A 86 11.80 -0.92 33.67
N ASP A 87 12.75 -1.77 34.07
CA ASP A 87 13.59 -1.56 35.25
C ASP A 87 14.81 -0.65 34.97
N GLY A 88 15.13 -0.42 33.70
CA GLY A 88 16.22 0.45 33.27
C GLY A 88 15.82 1.91 33.09
N LEU A 89 14.52 2.23 33.19
CA LEU A 89 14.02 3.60 33.03
C LEU A 89 14.34 4.45 34.27
N SER A 90 14.85 5.64 34.02
CA SER A 90 14.89 6.71 35.02
C SER A 90 13.48 7.14 35.44
N GLN A 91 13.40 7.87 36.55
CA GLN A 91 12.12 8.37 37.07
C GLN A 91 11.39 9.27 36.05
N ASP A 92 12.14 10.13 35.35
CA ASP A 92 11.58 11.04 34.35
C ASP A 92 11.07 10.31 33.11
N GLU A 93 11.83 9.31 32.63
CA GLU A 93 11.42 8.46 31.50
C GLU A 93 10.16 7.66 31.86
N ARG A 94 10.08 7.15 33.08
CA ARG A 94 8.89 6.43 33.55
C ARG A 94 7.66 7.34 33.64
N ALA A 95 7.83 8.55 34.17
CA ALA A 95 6.76 9.55 34.18
C ALA A 95 6.34 10.01 32.77
N ALA A 96 7.26 10.00 31.80
CA ALA A 96 6.96 10.28 30.40
C ALA A 96 6.17 9.13 29.75
N VAL A 97 6.60 7.88 29.95
CA VAL A 97 5.90 6.67 29.49
C VAL A 97 4.49 6.59 30.06
N ASP A 98 4.31 6.95 31.34
CA ASP A 98 2.99 7.00 31.96
C ASP A 98 2.11 8.08 31.30
N ARG A 99 2.62 9.29 31.03
CA ARG A 99 1.79 10.36 30.45
C ARG A 99 1.56 10.25 28.94
N LEU A 100 2.32 9.40 28.26
CA LEU A 100 2.31 9.30 26.80
C LEU A 100 0.94 8.89 26.23
N PRO A 101 0.23 7.87 26.76
CA PRO A 101 -1.09 7.48 26.24
C PRO A 101 -2.17 8.55 26.36
N ASP A 102 -2.05 9.45 27.34
CA ASP A 102 -2.98 10.56 27.53
C ASP A 102 -2.63 11.76 26.63
N SER A 103 -1.34 12.01 26.44
CA SER A 103 -0.84 13.16 25.67
C SER A 103 -0.85 12.91 24.17
N ASP A 104 -0.42 11.71 23.75
CA ASP A 104 -0.31 11.28 22.35
C ASP A 104 -0.51 9.75 22.24
N PRO A 105 -1.76 9.28 22.09
CA PRO A 105 -2.05 7.86 21.96
C PRO A 105 -1.47 7.24 20.68
N ALA A 106 -1.28 8.03 19.60
CA ALA A 106 -0.69 7.52 18.37
C ALA A 106 0.80 7.22 18.56
N ALA A 107 1.53 8.11 19.22
CA ALA A 107 2.93 7.88 19.59
C ALA A 107 3.09 6.69 20.54
N ALA A 108 2.24 6.56 21.57
CA ALA A 108 2.26 5.41 22.47
C ALA A 108 2.03 4.08 21.73
N LEU A 109 1.11 4.04 20.76
CA LEU A 109 0.90 2.88 19.90
C LEU A 109 2.11 2.55 19.03
N ALA A 110 2.69 3.57 18.39
CA ALA A 110 3.87 3.40 17.53
C ALA A 110 5.08 2.86 18.33
N VAL A 111 5.33 3.41 19.52
CA VAL A 111 6.40 2.94 20.41
C VAL A 111 6.14 1.49 20.85
N ASN A 112 4.91 1.16 21.26
CA ASN A 112 4.57 -0.20 21.64
C ASN A 112 4.79 -1.20 20.48
N ALA A 113 4.34 -0.84 19.26
CA ALA A 113 4.54 -1.67 18.07
C ALA A 113 6.03 -1.86 17.71
N LEU A 114 6.83 -0.79 17.82
CA LEU A 114 8.28 -0.84 17.61
C LEU A 114 8.94 -1.80 18.61
N LEU A 115 8.61 -1.68 19.90
CA LEU A 115 9.18 -2.53 20.96
C LEU A 115 8.85 -4.01 20.75
N VAL A 116 7.60 -4.32 20.37
CA VAL A 116 7.18 -5.69 20.03
C VAL A 116 8.00 -6.22 18.87
N ARG A 117 8.09 -5.46 17.76
CA ARG A 117 8.86 -5.88 16.58
C ARG A 117 10.34 -6.08 16.88
N ALA A 118 10.96 -5.17 17.64
CA ALA A 118 12.36 -5.26 18.02
C ALA A 118 12.64 -6.50 18.89
N HIS A 119 11.74 -6.79 19.83
CA HIS A 119 11.82 -8.00 20.65
C HIS A 119 11.69 -9.27 19.80
N GLU A 120 10.70 -9.34 18.92
CA GLU A 120 10.51 -10.50 18.03
C GLU A 120 11.72 -10.71 17.10
N ALA A 121 12.27 -9.63 16.52
CA ALA A 121 13.47 -9.70 15.68
C ALA A 121 14.70 -10.19 16.46
N GLY A 122 14.85 -9.80 17.73
CA GLY A 122 15.92 -10.28 18.61
C GLY A 122 15.69 -11.67 19.21
N SER A 123 14.45 -12.18 19.16
CA SER A 123 14.03 -13.47 19.72
C SER A 123 13.96 -14.60 18.68
N GLY A 124 14.34 -14.33 17.43
CA GLY A 124 14.32 -15.31 16.34
C GLY A 124 15.22 -16.53 16.63
N PRO A 125 14.88 -17.72 16.08
CA PRO A 125 15.67 -18.93 16.30
C PRO A 125 17.10 -18.71 15.77
N ARG A 126 18.10 -18.93 16.63
CA ARG A 126 19.51 -18.99 16.20
C ARG A 126 19.63 -20.05 15.09
N PRO A 127 20.12 -19.71 13.89
CA PRO A 127 20.48 -20.71 12.89
C PRO A 127 21.76 -21.39 13.38
N GLY A 128 21.63 -22.52 14.06
CA GLY A 128 22.80 -23.21 14.62
C GLY A 128 22.47 -24.32 15.59
N ALA A 129 21.74 -25.33 15.13
CA ALA A 129 21.74 -26.67 15.74
C ALA A 129 21.22 -27.69 14.73
N ALA A 130 21.98 -27.88 13.64
CA ALA A 130 21.98 -29.15 12.92
C ALA A 130 23.32 -29.81 13.24
N SER A 131 23.28 -30.81 14.11
CA SER A 131 24.37 -31.79 14.32
C SER A 131 24.41 -32.79 13.18
#